data_AF-A0A7S1W617-F1
#
_entry.id   AF-A0A7S1W617-F1
#
_cell.length_a   1.000
_cell.length_b   1.000
_cell.length_c   1.000
_cell.angle_alpha   90.00
_cell.angle_beta   90.00
_cell.angle_gamma   90.00
#
_symmetry.space_group_name_H-M   'P 1'
#
loop_
_entity.id
_entity.type
_entity.pdbx_description
1 polymer ?
#
loop_
_entity_poly.entity_id
_entity_poly.type
_entity_poly.pdbx_seq_one_letter_code
_entity_poly.pdbx_strand_id
1 'polypeptide(L)'
;LKCACSSPPPPRSPLHTGAAVKSAPCTRPSMGKALKAAKAPPAARGPRAKLSRKALAAFVLQRPSAGASTKTLSAELGRLRSYLGKPVPLFGKRGVLLLAAPTETKGKRGKGEEGTAAAPPRFNKYAGWAEWRNAVFLWVNAAGGSFANSFTQGGRQVNWFVGGAHPTEQSPIVQRLLSASRREKAERSTRILLFVRGRATEPYIYCGACGYAAHNPKKRGFEFTWRLRDFGALAAAPAFQELVGAGRGSGGASRARAAAARWA
;
A
#
# COMPACT_ATOMS: atom_id res chain seq x y z
N LEU A 1 -21.48 -36.42 -38.35
CA LEU A 1 -20.73 -37.50 -37.68
C LEU A 1 -20.27 -37.01 -36.31
N LYS A 2 -20.85 -37.61 -35.26
CA LYS A 2 -20.58 -37.30 -33.84
C LYS A 2 -19.32 -38.05 -33.41
N CYS A 3 -18.43 -37.41 -32.65
CA CYS A 3 -17.46 -38.10 -31.79
C CYS A 3 -17.32 -37.28 -30.51
N ALA A 4 -18.11 -37.65 -29.51
CA ALA A 4 -18.01 -37.21 -28.14
C ALA A 4 -17.10 -38.20 -27.39
N CYS A 5 -15.94 -37.74 -26.93
CA CYS A 5 -15.09 -38.51 -26.04
C CYS A 5 -15.44 -38.14 -24.60
N SER A 6 -16.11 -39.05 -23.92
CA SER A 6 -16.45 -38.98 -22.49
C SER A 6 -15.25 -39.38 -21.64
N SER A 7 -14.83 -38.49 -20.72
CA SER A 7 -13.81 -38.80 -19.70
C SER A 7 -14.43 -39.51 -18.49
N PRO A 8 -13.75 -40.48 -17.87
CA PRO A 8 -14.25 -41.18 -16.68
C PRO A 8 -14.09 -40.36 -15.39
N PRO A 9 -14.99 -40.54 -14.40
CA PRO A 9 -14.91 -39.85 -13.11
C PRO A 9 -13.85 -40.46 -12.16
N PRO A 10 -13.29 -39.67 -11.23
CA PRO A 10 -12.31 -40.14 -10.26
C PRO A 10 -12.95 -40.94 -9.10
N PRO A 11 -12.19 -41.86 -8.47
CA PRO A 11 -12.67 -42.69 -7.38
C PRO A 11 -12.84 -41.89 -6.06
N ARG A 12 -13.90 -42.23 -5.32
CA ARG A 12 -14.18 -41.78 -3.96
C ARG A 12 -13.56 -42.74 -2.94
N SER A 13 -13.09 -42.18 -1.82
CA SER A 13 -13.16 -42.69 -0.41
C SER A 13 -11.85 -42.41 0.38
N PRO A 14 -11.81 -42.49 1.73
CA PRO A 14 -12.90 -42.52 2.72
C PRO A 14 -12.76 -41.45 3.83
N LEU A 15 -13.85 -41.30 4.58
CA LEU A 15 -13.93 -40.64 5.88
C LEU A 15 -13.00 -41.31 6.91
N HIS A 16 -12.22 -40.51 7.64
CA HIS A 16 -11.67 -40.92 8.93
C HIS A 16 -12.38 -40.18 10.07
N THR A 17 -13.12 -40.97 10.81
CA THR A 17 -13.69 -40.74 12.13
C THR A 17 -12.62 -40.79 13.23
N GLY A 18 -12.79 -39.94 14.24
CA GLY A 18 -12.59 -40.30 15.65
C GLY A 18 -11.18 -40.13 16.23
N ALA A 19 -11.05 -39.24 17.22
CA ALA A 19 -10.74 -39.65 18.60
C ALA A 19 -10.69 -38.41 19.50
N ALA A 20 -11.68 -38.31 20.38
CA ALA A 20 -11.65 -37.45 21.55
C ALA A 20 -10.75 -38.11 22.62
N VAL A 21 -9.86 -37.35 23.23
CA VAL A 21 -9.16 -37.74 24.47
C VAL A 21 -9.65 -36.83 25.59
N LYS A 22 -10.29 -37.45 26.57
CA LYS A 22 -10.68 -36.89 27.87
C LYS A 22 -9.61 -37.24 28.93
N SER A 23 -9.68 -36.51 30.04
CA SER A 23 -9.08 -36.74 31.37
C SER A 23 -7.63 -36.23 31.53
N ALA A 24 -7.20 -35.64 32.66
CA ALA A 24 -7.72 -35.68 34.03
C ALA A 24 -7.30 -34.43 34.84
N PRO A 25 -7.83 -34.22 36.07
CA PRO A 25 -7.69 -32.99 36.85
C PRO A 25 -6.41 -33.00 37.69
N CYS A 26 -5.72 -31.85 37.76
CA CYS A 26 -4.55 -31.68 38.61
C CYS A 26 -4.93 -30.93 39.91
N THR A 27 -4.48 -31.52 41.00
CA THR A 27 -4.78 -31.26 42.41
C THR A 27 -4.19 -29.95 42.93
N ARG A 28 -4.90 -29.34 43.89
CA ARG A 28 -4.39 -28.28 44.78
C ARG A 28 -3.35 -28.86 45.75
N PRO A 29 -2.32 -28.06 46.09
CA PRO A 29 -1.83 -28.01 47.46
C PRO A 29 -1.95 -26.62 48.08
N SER A 30 -1.79 -26.64 49.39
CA SER A 30 -2.25 -25.69 50.39
C SER A 30 -1.22 -24.63 50.77
N MET A 31 -1.65 -23.78 51.71
CA MET A 31 -1.02 -22.57 52.24
C MET A 31 0.46 -22.67 52.64
N GLY A 32 1.20 -21.60 52.38
CA GLY A 32 2.54 -21.36 52.92
C GLY A 32 2.90 -19.88 52.94
N LYS A 33 2.96 -19.33 54.16
CA LYS A 33 3.35 -18.01 54.67
C LYS A 33 4.18 -17.03 53.83
N ALA A 34 3.82 -15.78 54.07
CA ALA A 34 4.45 -14.50 53.74
C ALA A 34 5.99 -14.43 53.86
N LEU A 35 6.61 -13.86 52.82
CA LEU A 35 7.89 -13.15 52.91
C LEU A 35 7.73 -11.77 52.23
N LYS A 36 7.93 -10.72 53.01
CA LYS A 36 8.10 -9.33 52.54
C LYS A 36 9.46 -9.24 51.85
N ALA A 37 9.50 -8.77 50.60
CA ALA A 37 10.74 -8.34 49.97
C ALA A 37 10.51 -7.19 48.96
N ALA A 38 11.17 -6.08 49.27
CA ALA A 38 11.69 -5.00 48.43
C ALA A 38 10.85 -4.47 47.24
N LYS A 39 10.34 -3.25 47.44
CA LYS A 39 9.71 -2.37 46.45
C LYS A 39 10.74 -1.94 45.39
N ALA A 40 10.69 -2.55 44.20
CA ALA A 40 11.44 -2.08 43.04
C ALA A 40 10.94 -0.68 42.59
N PRO A 41 11.82 0.25 42.18
CA PRO A 41 11.40 1.56 41.71
C PRO A 41 10.60 1.43 40.40
N PRO A 42 9.50 2.17 40.24
CA PRO A 42 8.71 2.12 39.01
C PRO A 42 9.54 2.66 37.85
N ALA A 43 9.74 1.83 36.83
CA ALA A 43 10.25 2.27 35.54
C ALA A 43 9.35 3.40 35.01
N ALA A 44 9.90 4.61 34.94
CA ALA A 44 9.22 5.79 34.42
C ALA A 44 8.88 5.56 32.93
N ARG A 45 7.71 4.97 32.69
CA ARG A 45 7.05 4.99 31.39
C ARG A 45 6.56 6.42 31.18
N GLY A 46 7.42 7.23 30.59
CA GLY A 46 7.04 8.54 30.08
C GLY A 46 5.76 8.40 29.23
N PRO A 47 4.85 9.39 29.28
CA PRO A 47 3.60 9.30 28.56
C PRO A 47 3.90 9.14 27.07
N ARG A 48 3.56 7.97 26.51
CA ARG A 48 3.47 7.80 25.05
C ARG A 48 2.40 8.76 24.57
N ALA A 49 2.82 9.94 24.10
CA ALA A 49 1.95 10.97 23.58
C ALA A 49 1.07 10.36 22.48
N LYS A 50 -0.21 10.14 22.79
CA LYS A 50 -1.21 9.73 21.81
C LYS A 50 -1.49 10.95 20.95
N LEU A 51 -0.80 11.06 19.82
CA LEU A 51 -1.09 12.07 18.80
C LEU A 51 -2.57 11.98 18.44
N SER A 52 -3.33 13.03 18.74
CA SER A 52 -4.76 13.06 18.47
C SER A 52 -5.02 12.99 16.95
N ARG A 53 -6.16 12.43 16.55
CA ARG A 53 -6.59 12.44 15.12
C ARG A 53 -6.57 13.84 14.51
N LYS A 54 -6.85 14.87 15.32
CA LYS A 54 -6.79 16.29 14.93
C LYS A 54 -5.36 16.78 14.71
N ALA A 55 -4.40 16.37 15.56
CA ALA A 55 -2.97 16.66 15.37
C ALA A 55 -2.39 15.94 14.13
N LEU A 56 -2.81 14.69 13.89
CA LEU A 56 -2.48 13.96 12.67
C LEU A 56 -3.05 14.64 11.42
N ALA A 57 -4.30 15.12 11.46
CA ALA A 57 -4.91 15.86 10.36
C ALA A 57 -4.24 17.22 10.11
N ALA A 58 -3.82 17.94 11.15
CA ALA A 58 -3.09 19.20 11.02
C ALA A 58 -1.71 18.99 10.36
N PHE A 59 -1.01 17.90 10.68
CA PHE A 59 0.23 17.50 9.99
C PHE A 59 0.01 17.19 8.49
N VAL A 60 -1.18 16.71 8.12
CA VAL A 60 -1.53 16.42 6.72
C VAL A 60 -1.80 17.70 5.91
N LEU A 61 -2.23 18.79 6.56
CA LEU A 61 -2.60 20.05 5.90
C LEU A 61 -1.45 21.07 5.77
N GLN A 62 -0.42 21.00 6.60
CA GLN A 62 0.76 21.85 6.44
C GLN A 62 1.47 21.53 5.11
N ARG A 63 1.58 22.53 4.23
CA ARG A 63 2.46 22.47 3.04
C ARG A 63 3.91 22.40 3.52
N PRO A 64 4.69 21.34 3.26
CA PRO A 64 6.13 21.40 3.42
C PRO A 64 6.67 22.18 2.21
N SER A 65 7.04 23.44 2.40
CA SER A 65 7.65 24.26 1.34
C SER A 65 9.18 24.16 1.32
N ALA A 66 9.82 23.60 2.36
CA ALA A 66 11.27 23.72 2.55
C ALA A 66 12.11 22.52 2.07
N GLY A 67 11.53 21.34 1.86
CA GLY A 67 12.30 20.15 1.48
C GLY A 67 12.53 19.99 -0.02
N ALA A 68 13.55 19.21 -0.37
CA ALA A 68 13.86 18.86 -1.76
C ALA A 68 12.65 18.20 -2.45
N SER A 69 12.53 18.42 -3.77
CA SER A 69 11.48 17.80 -4.57
C SER A 69 11.66 16.28 -4.60
N THR A 70 10.57 15.50 -4.51
CA THR A 70 10.68 14.04 -4.70
C THR A 70 11.33 13.70 -6.04
N LYS A 71 11.14 14.54 -7.07
CA LYS A 71 11.73 14.36 -8.41
C LYS A 71 13.26 14.34 -8.42
N THR A 72 13.90 15.03 -7.46
CA THR A 72 15.36 15.10 -7.34
C THR A 72 15.92 14.08 -6.35
N LEU A 73 15.06 13.40 -5.58
CA LEU A 73 15.44 12.40 -4.58
C LEU A 73 15.30 10.98 -5.12
N SER A 74 16.06 10.05 -4.55
CA SER A 74 15.87 8.61 -4.74
C SER A 74 15.12 8.04 -3.54
N ALA A 75 14.10 7.21 -3.80
CA ALA A 75 13.34 6.55 -2.77
C ALA A 75 14.10 5.35 -2.19
N GLU A 76 14.04 5.18 -0.88
CA GLU A 76 14.57 4.04 -0.11
C GLU A 76 13.68 2.81 -0.26
N LEU A 77 13.77 2.13 -1.42
CA LEU A 77 12.88 1.03 -1.77
C LEU A 77 13.01 -0.18 -0.82
N GLY A 78 14.21 -0.42 -0.27
CA GLY A 78 14.46 -1.48 0.70
C GLY A 78 13.64 -1.30 1.98
N ARG A 79 13.48 -0.06 2.46
CA ARG A 79 12.66 0.24 3.64
C ARG A 79 11.17 0.01 3.38
N LEU A 80 10.70 0.30 2.17
CA LEU A 80 9.31 0.04 1.78
C LEU A 80 8.99 -1.46 1.71
N ARG A 81 9.98 -2.30 1.36
CA ARG A 81 9.78 -3.75 1.19
C ARG A 81 9.20 -4.44 2.43
N SER A 82 9.57 -3.99 3.64
CA SER A 82 9.08 -4.56 4.90
C SER A 82 7.57 -4.32 5.16
N TYR A 83 6.97 -3.39 4.41
CA TYR A 83 5.55 -3.03 4.49
C TYR A 83 4.70 -3.69 3.39
N LEU A 84 5.24 -4.62 2.61
CA LEU A 84 4.47 -5.30 1.57
C LEU A 84 3.21 -5.96 2.16
N GLY A 85 2.04 -5.58 1.64
CA GLY A 85 0.73 -6.06 2.10
C GLY A 85 0.27 -5.47 3.43
N LYS A 86 1.02 -4.53 4.02
CA LYS A 86 0.73 -3.93 5.33
C LYS A 86 0.34 -2.45 5.19
N PRO A 87 -0.48 -1.94 6.12
CA PRO A 87 -0.69 -0.50 6.27
C PRO A 87 0.64 0.20 6.57
N VAL A 88 0.91 1.29 5.84
CA VAL A 88 2.02 2.19 6.11
C VAL A 88 1.70 2.96 7.41
N PRO A 89 2.64 3.03 8.38
CA PRO A 89 2.35 3.53 9.73
C PRO A 89 2.01 5.01 9.78
N LEU A 90 2.49 5.78 8.81
CA LEU A 90 2.23 7.21 8.70
C LEU A 90 1.07 7.46 7.73
N PHE A 91 0.15 8.32 8.15
CA PHE A 91 -1.08 8.57 7.42
C PHE A 91 -0.88 9.40 6.14
N GLY A 92 -1.62 9.05 5.09
CA GLY A 92 -1.66 9.80 3.84
C GLY A 92 -0.37 9.75 3.00
N LYS A 93 -0.37 10.48 1.89
CA LYS A 93 0.75 10.50 0.94
C LYS A 93 2.04 11.00 1.59
N ARG A 94 1.95 12.04 2.43
CA ARG A 94 3.10 12.61 3.16
C ARG A 94 3.78 11.54 4.03
N GLY A 95 3.00 10.72 4.72
CA GLY A 95 3.54 9.64 5.54
C GLY A 95 4.34 8.61 4.73
N VAL A 96 3.80 8.19 3.59
CA VAL A 96 4.49 7.28 2.67
C VAL A 96 5.79 7.91 2.13
N LEU A 97 5.74 9.19 1.75
CA LEU A 97 6.91 9.88 1.21
C LEU A 97 8.02 10.09 2.25
N LEU A 98 7.67 10.37 3.51
CA LEU A 98 8.63 10.44 4.61
C LEU A 98 9.29 9.09 4.88
N LEU A 99 8.50 8.00 4.83
CA LEU A 99 9.05 6.66 5.00
C LEU A 99 10.04 6.30 3.88
N ALA A 100 9.77 6.74 2.65
CA ALA A 100 10.60 6.48 1.48
C ALA A 100 11.77 7.46 1.31
N ALA A 101 11.80 8.57 2.06
CA ALA A 101 12.85 9.57 1.94
C ALA A 101 14.19 9.00 2.42
N PRO A 102 15.31 9.39 1.77
CA PRO A 102 16.63 9.06 2.28
C PRO A 102 16.79 9.66 3.68
N THR A 103 17.12 8.82 4.66
CA THR A 103 17.62 9.32 5.94
C THR A 103 19.04 9.76 5.70
N GLU A 104 19.35 11.03 5.98
CA GLU A 104 20.64 11.64 5.64
C GLU A 104 21.80 10.66 5.82
N THR A 105 22.54 10.48 4.73
CA THR A 105 23.78 9.72 4.73
C THR A 105 24.68 10.24 5.84
N LYS A 106 25.37 9.33 6.53
CA LYS A 106 26.46 9.59 7.48
C LYS A 106 27.65 10.32 6.80
N GLY A 107 27.43 11.52 6.25
CA GLY A 107 28.52 12.47 6.03
C GLY A 107 29.05 12.85 7.40
N LYS A 108 30.38 12.88 7.56
CA LYS A 108 31.09 13.25 8.79
C LYS A 108 30.36 14.36 9.53
N ARG A 109 29.59 14.01 10.56
CA ARG A 109 29.04 14.98 11.51
C ARG A 109 30.24 15.63 12.19
N GLY A 110 30.44 16.93 11.96
CA GLY A 110 31.18 17.74 12.92
C GLY A 110 30.53 17.55 14.29
N LYS A 111 31.33 17.27 15.32
CA LYS A 111 30.87 17.24 16.72
C LYS A 111 30.30 18.63 17.04
N GLY A 112 28.98 18.80 17.03
CA GLY A 112 28.36 20.04 17.52
C GLY A 112 26.95 20.36 17.03
N GLU A 113 26.55 19.93 15.83
CA GLU A 113 25.21 20.28 15.33
C GLU A 113 24.14 19.27 15.76
N GLU A 114 23.26 19.75 16.63
CA GLU A 114 21.98 19.13 16.98
C GLU A 114 21.20 18.84 15.69
N GLY A 115 21.05 17.56 15.36
CA GLY A 115 20.62 17.10 14.04
C GLY A 115 19.24 17.63 13.64
N THR A 116 19.23 18.69 12.85
CA THR A 116 18.04 19.19 12.17
C THR A 116 17.50 18.07 11.29
N ALA A 117 16.33 17.54 11.66
CA ALA A 117 15.66 16.52 10.87
C ALA A 117 15.46 17.03 9.43
N ALA A 118 16.00 16.31 8.45
CA ALA A 118 15.88 16.69 7.04
C ALA A 118 14.44 17.06 6.70
N ALA A 119 14.29 18.21 6.05
CA ALA A 119 12.97 18.76 5.73
C ALA A 119 12.16 17.74 4.87
N PRO A 120 10.85 17.57 5.13
CA PRO A 120 10.01 16.63 4.39
C PRO A 120 10.04 16.87 2.87
N PRO A 121 10.12 15.82 2.03
CA PRO A 121 10.13 15.99 0.58
C PRO A 121 8.91 16.75 0.06
N ARG A 122 9.14 17.67 -0.88
CA ARG A 122 8.08 18.41 -1.58
C ARG A 122 7.48 17.57 -2.70
N PHE A 123 6.15 17.52 -2.77
CA PHE A 123 5.41 16.76 -3.78
C PHE A 123 4.07 17.41 -4.13
N ASN A 124 3.48 17.04 -5.27
CA ASN A 124 2.13 17.47 -5.63
C ASN A 124 1.08 16.60 -4.90
N LYS A 125 0.39 17.17 -3.90
CA LYS A 125 -0.63 16.46 -3.12
C LYS A 125 -1.87 16.06 -3.93
N TYR A 126 -2.17 16.78 -5.01
CA TYR A 126 -3.34 16.56 -5.85
C TYR A 126 -3.09 15.51 -6.94
N ALA A 127 -1.83 15.24 -7.28
CA ALA A 127 -1.49 14.22 -8.26
C ALA A 127 -1.81 12.81 -7.74
N GLY A 128 -2.32 11.94 -8.62
CA GLY A 128 -2.49 10.51 -8.38
C GLY A 128 -1.17 9.73 -8.35
N TRP A 129 -0.03 10.41 -8.46
CA TRP A 129 1.30 9.84 -8.42
C TRP A 129 2.31 10.74 -7.69
N ALA A 130 3.49 10.20 -7.39
CA ALA A 130 4.66 10.97 -7.00
C ALA A 130 5.91 10.42 -7.71
N GLU A 131 6.65 11.31 -8.35
CA GLU A 131 7.86 10.96 -9.10
C GLU A 131 9.10 11.05 -8.21
N TRP A 132 9.93 10.01 -8.25
CA TRP A 132 11.27 9.91 -7.66
C TRP A 132 12.30 9.68 -8.78
N ARG A 133 13.60 9.81 -8.53
CA ARG A 133 14.62 9.49 -9.56
C ARG A 133 14.57 8.01 -9.97
N ASN A 134 14.43 7.11 -9.01
CA ASN A 134 14.45 5.65 -9.20
C ASN A 134 13.06 4.99 -9.19
N ALA A 135 11.98 5.74 -8.94
CA ALA A 135 10.64 5.18 -8.83
C ALA A 135 9.51 6.15 -9.20
N VAL A 136 8.33 5.62 -9.46
CA VAL A 136 7.07 6.38 -9.49
C VAL A 136 6.10 5.69 -8.54
N PHE A 137 5.56 6.44 -7.60
CA PHE A 137 4.55 5.94 -6.66
C PHE A 137 3.18 6.27 -7.22
N LEU A 138 2.30 5.27 -7.27
CA LEU A 138 0.92 5.41 -7.71
C LEU A 138 -0.02 5.35 -6.51
N TRP A 139 -0.92 6.32 -6.40
CA TRP A 139 -1.90 6.42 -5.33
C TRP A 139 -3.27 5.95 -5.84
N VAL A 140 -3.82 4.92 -5.22
CA VAL A 140 -5.13 4.37 -5.56
C VAL A 140 -6.08 4.51 -4.38
N ASN A 141 -7.27 5.06 -4.64
CA ASN A 141 -8.42 4.91 -3.75
C ASN A 141 -9.26 3.76 -4.30
N ALA A 142 -9.43 2.69 -3.52
CA ALA A 142 -10.25 1.54 -3.90
C ALA A 142 -11.76 1.82 -3.75
N ALA A 143 -12.14 2.76 -2.87
CA ALA A 143 -13.51 3.22 -2.71
C ALA A 143 -13.62 4.75 -2.59
N GLY A 144 -14.78 5.29 -2.97
CA GLY A 144 -15.16 6.68 -2.68
C GLY A 144 -14.46 7.76 -3.52
N GLY A 145 -13.98 7.43 -4.72
CA GLY A 145 -13.39 8.39 -5.66
C GLY A 145 -14.26 8.64 -6.90
N SER A 146 -13.96 9.72 -7.63
CA SER A 146 -14.56 10.02 -8.95
C SER A 146 -14.13 9.05 -10.06
N PHE A 147 -13.03 8.32 -9.85
CA PHE A 147 -12.56 7.25 -10.72
C PHE A 147 -12.66 5.91 -10.00
N ALA A 148 -13.28 4.93 -10.65
CA ALA A 148 -13.40 3.57 -10.13
C ALA A 148 -12.10 2.81 -10.44
N ASN A 149 -11.14 2.85 -9.51
CA ASN A 149 -9.99 1.96 -9.58
C ASN A 149 -10.41 0.59 -9.06
N SER A 150 -10.60 -0.36 -9.97
CA SER A 150 -11.02 -1.71 -9.64
C SER A 150 -9.86 -2.69 -9.73
N PHE A 151 -9.82 -3.62 -8.78
CA PHE A 151 -9.02 -4.83 -8.90
C PHE A 151 -9.71 -5.82 -9.83
N THR A 152 -8.95 -6.41 -10.76
CA THR A 152 -9.42 -7.43 -11.70
C THR A 152 -8.56 -8.69 -11.59
N GLN A 153 -8.96 -9.77 -12.27
CA GLN A 153 -8.24 -11.06 -12.26
C GLN A 153 -7.94 -11.59 -10.84
N GLY A 154 -8.94 -11.54 -9.95
CA GLY A 154 -8.79 -12.00 -8.57
C GLY A 154 -7.87 -11.13 -7.72
N GLY A 155 -7.63 -9.87 -8.09
CA GLY A 155 -6.72 -8.97 -7.37
C GLY A 155 -5.33 -8.85 -7.98
N ARG A 156 -5.03 -9.61 -9.03
CA ARG A 156 -3.70 -9.61 -9.70
C ARG A 156 -3.43 -8.34 -10.50
N GLN A 157 -4.49 -7.67 -10.94
CA GLN A 157 -4.40 -6.47 -11.74
C GLN A 157 -5.22 -5.34 -11.11
N VAL A 158 -4.78 -4.11 -11.36
CA VAL A 158 -5.47 -2.90 -10.94
C VAL A 158 -5.48 -1.91 -12.09
N ASN A 159 -6.61 -1.23 -12.26
CA ASN A 159 -6.71 -0.10 -13.17
C ASN A 159 -6.38 1.19 -12.43
N TRP A 160 -5.64 2.07 -13.07
CA TRP A 160 -5.25 3.37 -12.54
C TRP A 160 -5.35 4.44 -13.62
N PHE A 161 -6.04 5.54 -13.29
CA PHE A 161 -6.22 6.67 -14.18
C PHE A 161 -5.17 7.75 -13.93
N VAL A 162 -4.62 8.32 -15.00
CA VAL A 162 -3.73 9.47 -14.91
C VAL A 162 -4.57 10.69 -14.57
N GLY A 163 -4.36 11.27 -13.39
CA GLY A 163 -5.04 12.51 -13.01
C GLY A 163 -4.52 13.72 -13.81
N GLY A 164 -5.37 14.71 -14.07
CA GLY A 164 -5.01 15.95 -14.76
C GLY A 164 -6.00 16.32 -15.86
N ALA A 165 -5.82 17.50 -16.46
CA ALA A 165 -6.57 17.91 -17.63
C ALA A 165 -6.06 17.15 -18.86
N HIS A 166 -6.89 16.28 -19.43
CA HIS A 166 -6.67 15.58 -20.69
C HIS A 166 -5.28 14.93 -20.87
N PRO A 167 -4.89 13.96 -20.02
CA PRO A 167 -3.64 13.23 -20.22
C PRO A 167 -3.64 12.49 -21.57
N THR A 168 -2.50 12.54 -22.26
CA THR A 168 -2.24 11.89 -23.55
C THR A 168 -0.96 11.08 -23.51
N GLU A 169 -0.66 10.32 -24.58
CA GLU A 169 0.62 9.59 -24.69
C GLU A 169 1.84 10.49 -24.65
N GLN A 170 1.70 11.75 -25.07
CA GLN A 170 2.76 12.75 -25.06
C GLN A 170 2.97 13.38 -23.67
N SER A 171 2.05 13.13 -22.72
CA SER A 171 2.19 13.66 -21.37
C SER A 171 3.46 13.10 -20.70
N PRO A 172 4.30 13.94 -20.07
CA PRO A 172 5.60 13.50 -19.55
C PRO A 172 5.52 12.30 -18.60
N ILE A 173 4.50 12.27 -17.74
CA ILE A 173 4.28 11.15 -16.82
C ILE A 173 3.90 9.86 -17.57
N VAL A 174 3.09 9.96 -18.62
CA VAL A 174 2.67 8.81 -19.42
C VAL A 174 3.86 8.21 -20.18
N GLN A 175 4.66 9.05 -20.85
CA GLN A 175 5.89 8.62 -21.50
C GLN A 175 6.85 7.95 -20.52
N ARG A 176 6.98 8.50 -19.31
CA ARG A 176 7.84 7.93 -18.26
C ARG A 176 7.36 6.56 -17.81
N LEU A 177 6.05 6.38 -17.59
CA LEU A 177 5.45 5.11 -17.20
C LEU A 177 5.62 4.05 -18.31
N LEU A 178 5.39 4.43 -19.56
CA LEU A 178 5.60 3.56 -20.73
C LEU A 178 7.08 3.23 -20.97
N SER A 179 7.98 4.16 -20.69
CA SER A 179 9.43 3.92 -20.81
C SER A 179 9.93 2.99 -19.70
N ALA A 180 9.41 3.15 -18.49
CA ALA A 180 9.73 2.28 -17.35
C ALA A 180 9.28 0.83 -17.60
N SER A 181 8.16 0.64 -18.28
CA SER A 181 7.65 -0.71 -18.59
C SER A 181 8.43 -1.44 -19.66
N ARG A 182 8.97 -0.74 -20.66
CA ARG A 182 9.76 -1.34 -21.75
C ARG A 182 11.15 -1.81 -21.33
N ARG A 183 11.68 -1.34 -20.20
CA ARG A 183 13.07 -1.53 -19.77
C ARG A 183 13.25 -2.57 -18.64
N GLU A 184 12.43 -3.63 -18.59
CA GLU A 184 12.42 -4.59 -17.48
C GLU A 184 13.80 -5.20 -17.10
N LYS A 185 14.77 -5.24 -18.03
CA LYS A 185 16.11 -5.80 -17.82
C LYS A 185 17.20 -4.81 -17.37
N ALA A 186 16.92 -3.50 -17.28
CA ALA A 186 17.94 -2.54 -16.87
C ALA A 186 17.97 -2.38 -15.33
N GLU A 187 19.13 -2.57 -14.70
CA GLU A 187 19.35 -2.30 -13.26
C GLU A 187 18.97 -0.87 -12.84
N ARG A 188 18.97 0.09 -13.78
CA ARG A 188 18.59 1.49 -13.59
C ARG A 188 17.15 1.81 -13.98
N SER A 189 16.28 0.80 -14.14
CA SER A 189 14.88 1.01 -14.50
C SER A 189 14.10 1.68 -13.36
N THR A 190 13.28 2.68 -13.71
CA THR A 190 12.35 3.31 -12.77
C THR A 190 11.33 2.26 -12.30
N ARG A 191 11.23 2.05 -10.98
CA ARG A 191 10.26 1.11 -10.40
C ARG A 191 8.89 1.76 -10.25
N ILE A 192 7.84 1.09 -10.70
CA ILE A 192 6.46 1.54 -10.47
C ILE A 192 5.93 0.87 -9.21
N LEU A 193 5.61 1.65 -8.18
CA LEU A 193 5.17 1.15 -6.89
C LEU A 193 3.72 1.56 -6.60
N LEU A 194 2.94 0.64 -6.05
CA LEU A 194 1.51 0.87 -5.83
C LEU A 194 1.17 1.00 -4.35
N PHE A 195 0.40 2.03 -4.02
CA PHE A 195 -0.14 2.28 -2.69
C PHE A 195 -1.65 2.45 -2.79
N VAL A 196 -2.38 1.60 -2.07
CA VAL A 196 -3.84 1.50 -2.16
C VAL A 196 -4.45 1.73 -0.80
N ARG A 197 -5.52 2.50 -0.71
CA ARG A 197 -6.33 2.63 0.51
C ARG A 197 -7.80 2.39 0.19
N GLY A 198 -8.55 1.86 1.15
CA GLY A 198 -9.99 1.68 1.01
C GLY A 198 -10.66 3.04 0.91
N ARG A 199 -10.48 3.87 1.95
CA ARG A 199 -11.08 5.20 2.05
C ARG A 199 -10.04 6.30 2.23
N ALA A 200 -10.44 7.56 2.01
CA ALA A 200 -9.56 8.71 2.18
C ALA A 200 -9.00 8.88 3.60
N THR A 201 -9.73 8.35 4.61
CA THR A 201 -9.41 8.38 6.04
C THR A 201 -8.60 7.18 6.53
N GLU A 202 -8.21 6.27 5.63
CA GLU A 202 -7.47 5.05 5.96
C GLU A 202 -6.00 5.15 5.50
N PRO A 203 -5.08 4.44 6.19
CA PRO A 203 -3.69 4.37 5.76
C PRO A 203 -3.58 3.68 4.40
N TYR A 204 -2.54 4.05 3.65
CA TYR A 204 -2.20 3.32 2.43
C TYR A 204 -1.59 1.97 2.78
N ILE A 205 -1.95 0.94 2.03
CA ILE A 205 -1.33 -0.38 2.01
C ILE A 205 -0.35 -0.43 0.85
N TYR A 206 0.89 -0.82 1.12
CA TYR A 206 1.90 -0.96 0.09
C TYR A 206 1.70 -2.29 -0.66
N CYS A 207 1.36 -2.19 -1.94
CA CYS A 207 1.05 -3.34 -2.80
C CYS A 207 2.23 -3.76 -3.69
N GLY A 208 3.45 -3.33 -3.34
CA GLY A 208 4.66 -3.77 -4.04
C GLY A 208 4.86 -3.12 -5.40
N ALA A 209 5.68 -3.77 -6.21
CA ALA A 209 6.01 -3.31 -7.55
C ALA A 209 4.97 -3.76 -8.58
N CYS A 210 4.74 -2.91 -9.58
CA CYS A 210 3.85 -3.16 -10.70
C CYS A 210 4.63 -3.43 -11.98
N GLY A 211 4.15 -4.40 -12.76
CA GLY A 211 4.46 -4.57 -14.17
C GLY A 211 3.34 -3.95 -15.02
N TYR A 212 3.70 -3.39 -16.17
CA TYR A 212 2.72 -2.92 -17.14
C TYR A 212 1.97 -4.10 -17.74
N ALA A 213 0.65 -3.99 -17.85
CA ALA A 213 -0.18 -4.97 -18.55
C ALA A 213 -0.78 -4.36 -19.83
N ALA A 214 -1.40 -3.19 -19.72
CA ALA A 214 -2.02 -2.50 -20.84
C ALA A 214 -2.22 -1.00 -20.53
N HIS A 215 -2.58 -0.22 -21.54
CA HIS A 215 -3.21 1.09 -21.36
C HIS A 215 -4.30 1.29 -22.43
N ASN A 216 -5.22 2.21 -22.19
CA ASN A 216 -6.24 2.61 -23.15
C ASN A 216 -6.18 4.14 -23.37
N PRO A 217 -5.60 4.61 -24.49
CA PRO A 217 -5.46 6.04 -24.75
C PRO A 217 -6.78 6.70 -25.15
N LYS A 218 -7.79 5.92 -25.55
CA LYS A 218 -9.10 6.43 -25.99
C LYS A 218 -10.06 6.69 -24.84
N LYS A 219 -9.78 6.16 -23.64
CA LYS A 219 -10.59 6.43 -22.45
C LYS A 219 -10.26 7.80 -21.87
N ARG A 220 -11.30 8.55 -21.47
CA ARG A 220 -11.14 9.81 -20.71
C ARG A 220 -10.25 9.54 -19.48
N GLY A 221 -9.18 10.33 -19.34
CA GLY A 221 -8.27 10.26 -18.19
C GLY A 221 -7.11 9.26 -18.31
N PHE A 222 -6.83 8.73 -19.52
CA PHE A 222 -5.70 7.83 -19.82
C PHE A 222 -5.52 6.70 -18.80
N GLU A 223 -6.14 5.56 -19.05
CA GLU A 223 -6.16 4.44 -18.11
C GLU A 223 -4.99 3.49 -18.34
N PHE A 224 -4.26 3.16 -17.28
CA PHE A 224 -3.30 2.06 -17.24
C PHE A 224 -3.88 0.85 -16.50
N THR A 225 -3.54 -0.34 -16.97
CA THR A 225 -3.70 -1.59 -16.22
C THR A 225 -2.33 -2.08 -15.76
N TRP A 226 -2.19 -2.24 -14.45
CA TRP A 226 -0.96 -2.67 -13.80
C TRP A 226 -1.13 -4.08 -13.22
N ARG A 227 -0.14 -4.95 -13.44
CA ARG A 227 -0.04 -6.28 -12.84
C ARG A 227 0.83 -6.20 -11.58
N LEU A 228 0.32 -6.71 -10.45
CA LEU A 228 1.08 -6.79 -9.21
C LEU A 228 2.15 -7.89 -9.32
N ARG A 229 3.43 -7.51 -9.23
CA ARG A 229 4.55 -8.48 -9.32
C ARG A 229 4.66 -9.32 -8.05
N ASP A 230 4.30 -8.74 -6.91
CA ASP A 230 4.38 -9.37 -5.60
C ASP A 230 3.07 -10.05 -5.17
N PHE A 231 2.19 -10.38 -6.11
CA PHE A 231 0.85 -10.88 -5.82
C PHE A 231 0.84 -12.12 -4.92
N GLY A 232 1.80 -13.04 -5.07
CA GLY A 232 1.88 -14.25 -4.25
C GLY A 232 1.96 -13.94 -2.75
N ALA A 233 2.78 -12.96 -2.36
CA ALA A 233 2.89 -12.52 -0.98
C ALA A 233 1.69 -11.66 -0.55
N LEU A 234 1.12 -10.87 -1.46
CA LEU A 234 -0.03 -10.00 -1.18
C LEU A 234 -1.33 -10.78 -0.96
N ALA A 235 -1.54 -11.88 -1.69
CA ALA A 235 -2.77 -12.66 -1.64
C ALA A 235 -3.05 -13.24 -0.24
N ALA A 236 -1.99 -13.48 0.55
CA ALA A 236 -2.08 -13.94 1.93
C ALA A 236 -2.18 -12.80 2.97
N ALA A 237 -1.99 -11.53 2.56
CA ALA A 237 -1.97 -10.41 3.48
C ALA A 237 -3.41 -9.96 3.85
N PRO A 238 -3.80 -9.96 5.14
CA PRO A 238 -5.18 -9.66 5.55
C PRO A 238 -5.67 -8.29 5.08
N ALA A 239 -4.85 -7.26 5.23
CA ALA A 239 -5.19 -5.90 4.82
C ALA A 239 -5.43 -5.78 3.30
N PHE A 240 -4.71 -6.58 2.50
CA PHE A 240 -4.92 -6.63 1.05
C PHE A 240 -6.20 -7.39 0.68
N GLN A 241 -6.51 -8.48 1.38
CA GLN A 241 -7.76 -9.21 1.18
C GLN A 241 -8.98 -8.34 1.47
N GLU A 242 -8.94 -7.54 2.53
CA GLU A 242 -9.99 -6.56 2.85
C GLU A 242 -10.18 -5.54 1.72
N LEU A 243 -9.07 -5.01 1.15
CA LEU A 243 -9.14 -4.09 0.01
C LEU A 243 -9.83 -4.71 -1.22
N VAL A 244 -9.44 -5.94 -1.57
CA VAL A 244 -9.98 -6.64 -2.74
C VAL A 244 -11.44 -7.05 -2.51
N GLY A 245 -11.78 -7.47 -1.29
CA GLY A 245 -13.14 -7.85 -0.88
C GLY A 245 -14.10 -6.66 -0.86
N ALA A 246 -13.66 -5.50 -0.34
CA ALA A 246 -14.45 -4.29 -0.30
C ALA A 246 -14.86 -3.80 -1.70
N GLY A 247 -14.02 -4.00 -2.71
CA GLY A 247 -14.33 -3.68 -4.10
C GLY A 247 -15.40 -4.57 -4.75
N ARG A 248 -15.65 -5.77 -4.19
CA ARG A 248 -16.68 -6.71 -4.69
C ARG A 248 -18.07 -6.44 -4.12
N GLY A 249 -18.16 -5.86 -2.92
CA GLY A 249 -19.43 -5.63 -2.21
C GLY A 249 -20.15 -4.33 -2.58
N SER A 250 -19.50 -3.38 -3.26
CA SER A 250 -20.18 -2.19 -3.78
C SER A 250 -20.60 -2.43 -5.22
N GLY A 251 -21.91 -2.44 -5.51
CA GLY A 251 -22.48 -2.46 -6.87
C GLY A 251 -22.12 -1.23 -7.70
N GLY A 252 -20.82 -1.03 -7.95
CA GLY A 252 -20.20 0.18 -8.48
C GLY A 252 -20.46 0.44 -9.96
N ALA A 253 -21.17 -0.44 -10.65
CA ALA A 253 -21.58 -0.21 -12.04
C ALA A 253 -22.59 0.95 -12.16
N SER A 254 -23.46 1.16 -11.16
CA SER A 254 -24.52 2.17 -11.23
C SER A 254 -24.06 3.58 -10.81
N ARG A 255 -23.20 3.70 -9.79
CA ARG A 255 -22.70 5.02 -9.32
C ARG A 255 -21.61 5.62 -10.21
N ALA A 256 -20.86 4.79 -10.96
CA ALA A 256 -19.84 5.27 -11.89
C ALA A 256 -20.43 6.09 -13.06
N ARG A 257 -21.67 5.77 -13.51
CA ARG A 257 -22.36 6.55 -14.55
C ARG A 257 -22.77 7.95 -14.08
N ALA A 258 -23.20 8.10 -12.82
CA ALA A 258 -23.70 9.36 -12.29
C ALA A 258 -22.59 10.41 -12.04
N ALA A 259 -21.37 9.98 -11.67
CA ALA A 259 -20.25 10.91 -11.44
C ALA A 259 -19.63 11.42 -12.76
N ALA A 260 -19.63 10.59 -13.82
CA ALA A 260 -19.15 10.99 -15.14
C ALA A 260 -20.09 12.00 -15.82
N ALA A 261 -21.39 11.97 -15.52
CA ALA A 261 -22.38 12.89 -16.06
C ALA A 261 -22.32 14.31 -15.45
N ARG A 262 -21.72 14.48 -14.25
CA ARG A 262 -21.63 15.79 -13.58
C ARG A 262 -20.45 16.67 -14.05
N TRP A 263 -19.65 16.17 -15.00
CA TRP A 263 -18.54 16.88 -15.65
C TRP A 263 -18.61 16.77 -17.19
N ALA A 264 -19.83 16.55 -17.71
CA ALA A 264 -20.20 16.84 -19.08
C ALA A 264 -20.62 18.31 -19.15
#